data_AF-A0A9E7R6R9-F1
#
_entry.id   AF-A0A9E7R6R9-F1
#
_cell.length_a   1.000
_cell.length_b   1.000
_cell.length_c   1.000
_cell.angle_alpha   90.00
_cell.angle_beta   90.00
_cell.angle_gamma   90.00
#
_symmetry.space_group_name_H-M   'P 1'
#
loop_
_entity.id
_entity.type
_entity.pdbx_description
1 polymer ?
#
loop_
_entity_poly.entity_id
_entity_poly.type
_entity_poly.pdbx_seq_one_letter_code
_entity_poly.pdbx_strand_id
1 'polypeptide(L)'
;MAAELTRTLREVRDRLLAEPVSPRVADARDINLHYCQYVARTVAERVGDDVAVEILEDGGGGYGHTWLRCDRRHYDAECVEGVTDHRDLPFFRRHPEAAVGVESGATTLSSLRHRGERPLYPVGVGSQGSTPGGIDRRAYRRLVLVSVLFGVALFLIGATSEWALRHGILGLPPSFGVLFHDAWLLGEVVVLVSPFVFFLLLPTSRASP
;
A
#
# COMPACT_ATOMS: atom_id res chain seq x y z
N MET A 1 5.78 -26.33 -20.88
CA MET A 1 5.99 -25.27 -19.89
C MET A 1 5.82 -23.89 -20.51
N ALA A 2 6.73 -23.39 -21.36
CA ALA A 2 6.59 -22.08 -22.01
C ALA A 2 5.28 -21.87 -22.81
N ALA A 3 4.79 -22.91 -23.50
CA ALA A 3 3.54 -22.83 -24.26
C ALA A 3 2.31 -22.52 -23.39
N GLU A 4 2.27 -23.06 -22.17
CA GLU A 4 1.15 -22.89 -21.24
C GLU A 4 1.14 -21.50 -20.61
N LEU A 5 2.33 -21.00 -20.25
CA LEU A 5 2.53 -19.61 -19.82
C LEU A 5 2.10 -18.63 -20.93
N THR A 6 2.59 -18.81 -22.16
CA THR A 6 2.25 -17.95 -23.29
C THR A 6 0.75 -18.00 -23.61
N ARG A 7 0.12 -19.18 -23.57
CA ARG A 7 -1.32 -19.33 -23.75
C ARG A 7 -2.10 -18.54 -22.69
N THR A 8 -1.79 -18.78 -21.42
CA THR A 8 -2.45 -18.12 -20.28
C THR A 8 -2.27 -16.60 -20.32
N LEU A 9 -1.06 -16.12 -20.63
CA LEU A 9 -0.75 -14.71 -20.75
C LEU A 9 -1.52 -14.03 -21.90
N ARG A 10 -1.62 -14.68 -23.07
CA ARG A 10 -2.46 -14.20 -24.17
C ARG A 10 -3.92 -14.14 -23.76
N GLU A 11 -4.46 -15.17 -23.11
CA GLU A 11 -5.85 -15.18 -22.67
C GLU A 11 -6.17 -14.05 -21.68
N VAL A 12 -5.30 -13.80 -20.70
CA VAL A 12 -5.47 -12.69 -19.74
C VAL A 12 -5.39 -11.34 -20.44
N ARG A 13 -4.41 -11.16 -21.33
CA ARG A 13 -4.25 -9.93 -22.13
C ARG A 13 -5.47 -9.68 -23.02
N ASP A 14 -5.89 -10.67 -23.79
CA ASP A 14 -6.97 -10.56 -24.76
C ASP A 14 -8.31 -10.31 -24.06
N ARG A 15 -8.50 -10.85 -22.85
CA ARG A 15 -9.63 -10.50 -21.99
C ARG A 15 -9.65 -9.02 -21.61
N LEU A 16 -8.52 -8.46 -21.15
CA LEU A 16 -8.43 -7.05 -20.79
C LEU A 16 -8.66 -6.11 -21.99
N LEU A 17 -8.28 -6.55 -23.19
CA LEU A 17 -8.54 -5.81 -24.43
C LEU A 17 -10.03 -5.83 -24.82
N ALA A 18 -10.68 -6.98 -24.66
CA ALA A 18 -12.08 -7.17 -25.03
C ALA A 18 -13.06 -6.55 -24.03
N GLU A 19 -12.76 -6.64 -22.73
CA GLU A 19 -13.68 -6.23 -21.66
C GLU A 19 -13.55 -4.72 -21.35
N PRO A 20 -14.68 -4.05 -21.03
CA PRO A 20 -14.64 -2.66 -20.56
C PRO A 20 -14.07 -2.59 -19.15
N VAL A 21 -12.77 -2.32 -19.04
CA VAL A 21 -12.07 -2.04 -17.78
C VAL A 21 -11.75 -0.54 -17.64
N SER A 22 -11.48 -0.09 -16.40
CA SER A 22 -11.08 1.29 -16.08
C SER A 22 -9.77 1.31 -15.26
N PRO A 23 -8.70 1.98 -15.71
CA PRO A 23 -8.57 2.74 -16.97
C PRO A 23 -8.84 1.92 -18.24
N ARG A 24 -9.37 2.57 -19.28
CA ARG A 24 -9.64 1.88 -20.55
C ARG A 24 -8.32 1.40 -21.15
N VAL A 25 -8.31 0.14 -21.56
CA VAL A 25 -7.22 -0.47 -22.32
C VAL A 25 -7.57 -0.41 -23.80
N ALA A 26 -6.77 0.26 -24.62
CA ALA A 26 -6.89 0.24 -26.07
C ALA A 26 -5.94 -0.78 -26.71
N ASP A 27 -4.75 -0.97 -26.11
CA ASP A 27 -3.74 -1.89 -26.60
C ASP A 27 -2.94 -2.57 -25.45
N ALA A 28 -2.02 -3.47 -25.81
CA ALA A 28 -1.19 -4.18 -24.84
C ALA A 28 -0.25 -3.26 -24.05
N ARG A 29 0.10 -2.10 -24.61
CA ARG A 29 0.92 -1.10 -23.92
C ARG A 29 0.15 -0.48 -22.76
N ASP A 30 -1.14 -0.20 -22.94
CA ASP A 30 -2.00 0.30 -21.85
C ASP A 30 -2.10 -0.71 -20.70
N ILE A 31 -2.09 -2.01 -21.02
CA ILE A 31 -2.04 -3.08 -20.01
C ILE A 31 -0.74 -2.97 -19.19
N ASN A 32 0.40 -2.80 -19.85
CA ASN A 32 1.68 -2.66 -19.15
C ASN A 32 1.77 -1.37 -18.32
N LEU A 33 1.06 -0.31 -18.70
CA LEU A 33 0.99 0.95 -17.97
C LEU A 33 0.09 0.89 -16.73
N HIS A 34 -1.01 0.14 -16.78
CA HIS A 34 -2.06 0.21 -15.75
C HIS A 34 -2.32 -1.11 -15.02
N TYR A 35 -1.99 -2.25 -15.64
CA TYR A 35 -2.41 -3.59 -15.21
C TYR A 35 -1.26 -4.60 -15.17
N CYS A 36 0.00 -4.20 -15.31
CA CYS A 36 1.16 -5.10 -15.33
C CYS A 36 1.20 -6.04 -14.10
N GLN A 37 0.96 -5.52 -12.90
CA GLN A 37 0.89 -6.34 -11.68
C GLN A 37 -0.28 -7.31 -11.67
N TYR A 38 -1.46 -6.87 -12.13
CA TYR A 38 -2.65 -7.72 -12.23
C TYR A 38 -2.40 -8.89 -13.18
N VAL A 39 -1.85 -8.60 -14.37
CA VAL A 39 -1.55 -9.64 -15.37
C VAL A 39 -0.53 -10.63 -14.83
N ALA A 40 0.58 -10.15 -14.27
CA ALA A 40 1.63 -11.02 -13.75
C ALA A 40 1.10 -12.00 -12.69
N ARG A 41 0.34 -11.49 -11.70
CA ARG A 41 -0.25 -12.33 -10.65
C ARG A 41 -1.31 -13.29 -11.18
N THR A 42 -2.24 -12.80 -11.99
CA THR A 42 -3.31 -13.62 -12.57
C THR A 42 -2.76 -14.75 -13.41
N VAL A 43 -1.70 -14.48 -14.19
CA VAL A 43 -1.05 -15.51 -14.99
C VAL A 43 -0.36 -16.51 -14.07
N ALA A 44 0.50 -16.07 -13.14
CA ALA A 44 1.20 -16.96 -12.21
C ALA A 44 0.24 -17.89 -11.43
N GLU A 45 -0.87 -17.35 -10.93
CA GLU A 45 -1.93 -18.12 -10.25
C GLU A 45 -2.58 -19.17 -11.16
N ARG A 46 -2.79 -18.85 -12.44
CA ARG A 46 -3.46 -19.76 -13.40
C ARG A 46 -2.56 -20.84 -13.95
N VAL A 47 -1.27 -20.56 -14.16
CA VAL A 47 -0.32 -21.61 -14.60
C VAL A 47 -0.04 -22.60 -13.47
N GLY A 48 -0.22 -22.18 -12.21
CA GLY A 48 -0.01 -23.00 -11.03
C GLY A 48 1.46 -23.37 -10.81
N ASP A 49 1.69 -24.26 -9.84
CA ASP A 49 3.04 -24.66 -9.42
C ASP A 49 3.74 -25.58 -10.44
N ASP A 50 3.02 -26.08 -11.46
CA ASP A 50 3.56 -26.92 -12.52
C ASP A 50 4.51 -26.17 -13.47
N VAL A 51 4.44 -24.84 -13.48
CA VAL A 51 5.35 -23.98 -14.23
C VAL A 51 6.05 -23.05 -13.26
N ALA A 52 7.38 -23.18 -13.16
CA ALA A 52 8.21 -22.34 -12.31
C ALA A 52 8.26 -20.89 -12.86
N VAL A 53 7.27 -20.08 -12.47
CA VAL A 53 7.13 -18.68 -12.83
C VAL A 53 7.54 -17.80 -11.66
N GLU A 54 8.47 -16.88 -11.90
CA GLU A 54 8.85 -15.84 -10.96
C GLU A 54 8.22 -14.51 -11.35
N ILE A 55 7.61 -13.82 -10.39
CA ILE A 55 7.12 -12.45 -10.57
C ILE A 55 8.25 -11.49 -10.21
N LEU A 56 8.62 -10.64 -11.16
CA LEU A 56 9.66 -9.63 -10.99
C LEU A 56 9.04 -8.23 -10.99
N GLU A 57 9.58 -7.35 -10.16
CA GLU A 57 9.15 -5.96 -10.04
C GLU A 57 10.37 -5.03 -10.10
N ASP A 58 10.29 -3.96 -10.89
CA ASP A 58 11.22 -2.81 -10.82
C ASP A 58 10.40 -1.53 -10.60
N GLY A 59 10.99 -0.55 -9.93
CA GLY A 59 10.47 0.80 -9.81
C GLY A 59 11.52 1.89 -10.00
N GLY A 60 12.65 1.59 -10.64
CA GLY A 60 13.68 2.58 -11.01
C GLY A 60 13.12 3.82 -11.73
N GLY A 61 13.69 4.99 -11.44
CA GLY A 61 13.39 6.22 -12.19
C GLY A 61 11.96 6.77 -12.04
N GLY A 62 11.13 6.20 -11.16
CA GLY A 62 9.72 6.58 -11.02
C GLY A 62 8.76 5.77 -11.91
N TYR A 63 9.26 4.79 -12.65
CA TYR A 63 8.48 3.91 -13.52
C TYR A 63 8.44 2.52 -12.91
N GLY A 64 7.26 2.13 -12.38
CA GLY A 64 7.01 0.80 -11.86
C GLY A 64 6.62 -0.17 -12.98
N HIS A 65 7.22 -1.36 -13.02
CA HIS A 65 6.80 -2.43 -13.91
C HIS A 65 6.89 -3.79 -13.24
N THR A 66 5.85 -4.60 -13.42
CA THR A 66 5.80 -5.99 -12.96
C THR A 66 5.72 -6.91 -14.18
N TRP A 67 6.60 -7.90 -14.26
CA TRP A 67 6.64 -8.86 -15.35
C TRP A 67 6.95 -10.27 -14.83
N LEU A 68 6.93 -11.26 -15.72
CA LEU A 68 7.14 -12.67 -15.39
C LEU A 68 8.47 -13.16 -15.93
N ARG A 69 9.14 -14.04 -15.18
CA ARG A 69 10.30 -14.80 -15.64
C ARG A 69 10.03 -16.30 -15.56
N CYS A 70 10.26 -17.00 -16.66
CA CYS A 70 10.14 -18.46 -16.75
C CYS A 70 11.19 -18.98 -17.73
N ASP A 71 11.89 -20.07 -17.40
CA ASP A 71 12.92 -20.68 -18.27
C ASP A 71 13.93 -19.67 -18.87
N ARG A 72 14.40 -18.73 -18.05
CA ARG A 72 15.33 -17.64 -18.44
C ARG A 72 14.80 -16.67 -19.49
N ARG A 73 13.49 -16.66 -19.74
CA ARG A 73 12.81 -15.68 -20.58
C ARG A 73 11.93 -14.77 -19.74
N HIS A 74 11.72 -13.57 -20.24
CA HIS A 74 10.98 -12.49 -19.62
C HIS A 74 9.72 -12.20 -20.42
N TYR A 75 8.57 -12.12 -19.75
CA TYR A 75 7.26 -12.02 -20.37
C TYR A 75 6.44 -10.89 -19.74
N ASP A 76 5.71 -10.16 -20.56
CA ASP A 76 4.73 -9.16 -20.14
C ASP A 76 3.53 -9.14 -21.13
N ALA A 77 2.61 -8.20 -20.96
CA ALA A 77 1.43 -8.14 -21.83
C ALA A 77 1.78 -7.79 -23.30
N GLU A 78 2.87 -7.06 -23.55
CA GLU A 78 3.31 -6.67 -24.90
C GLU A 78 4.16 -7.75 -25.59
N CYS A 79 4.83 -8.61 -24.82
CA CYS A 79 5.76 -9.61 -25.30
C CYS A 79 5.44 -11.01 -24.74
N VAL A 80 4.36 -11.59 -25.26
CA VAL A 80 3.85 -12.90 -24.80
C VAL A 80 4.72 -14.09 -25.21
N GLU A 81 5.56 -13.95 -26.24
CA GLU A 81 6.58 -14.94 -26.61
C GLU A 81 7.80 -14.91 -25.67
N GLY A 82 7.94 -13.82 -24.93
CA GLY A 82 9.03 -13.50 -24.06
C GLY A 82 10.37 -13.23 -24.77
N VAL A 83 11.26 -12.55 -24.06
CA VAL A 83 12.62 -12.18 -24.50
C VAL A 83 13.67 -12.76 -23.56
N THR A 84 14.91 -12.87 -24.03
CA THR A 84 16.02 -13.41 -23.22
C THR A 84 16.60 -12.41 -22.24
N ASP A 85 16.56 -11.12 -22.55
CA ASP A 85 16.91 -10.04 -21.63
C ASP A 85 15.67 -9.18 -21.38
N HIS A 86 15.32 -8.95 -20.10
CA HIS A 86 14.23 -8.06 -19.72
C HIS A 86 14.33 -6.67 -20.36
N ARG A 87 15.54 -6.14 -20.61
CA ARG A 87 15.73 -4.83 -21.26
C ARG A 87 15.15 -4.78 -22.69
N ASP A 88 14.96 -5.94 -23.32
CA ASP A 88 14.36 -6.05 -24.64
C ASP A 88 12.82 -6.02 -24.61
N LEU A 89 12.19 -6.07 -23.43
CA LEU A 89 10.75 -5.88 -23.32
C LEU A 89 10.37 -4.48 -23.82
N PRO A 90 9.29 -4.35 -24.61
CA PRO A 90 8.86 -3.05 -25.15
C PRO A 90 8.72 -1.94 -24.10
N PHE A 91 8.30 -2.29 -22.88
CA PHE A 91 8.23 -1.36 -21.76
C PHE A 91 9.59 -0.72 -21.44
N PHE A 92 10.63 -1.53 -21.21
CA PHE A 92 11.97 -1.04 -20.84
C PHE A 92 12.69 -0.35 -22.00
N ARG A 93 12.38 -0.71 -23.25
CA ARG A 93 12.90 0.04 -24.41
C ARG A 93 12.37 1.47 -24.48
N ARG A 94 11.16 1.72 -23.96
CA ARG A 94 10.57 3.06 -23.85
C ARG A 94 10.98 3.78 -22.57
N HIS A 95 11.24 3.03 -21.50
CA HIS A 95 11.64 3.54 -20.20
C HIS A 95 12.96 2.88 -19.73
N PRO A 96 14.11 3.16 -20.37
CA PRO A 96 15.39 2.56 -19.99
C PRO A 96 15.79 2.85 -18.55
N GLU A 97 15.40 4.02 -18.01
CA GLU A 97 15.57 4.42 -16.62
C GLU A 97 14.88 3.48 -15.62
N ALA A 98 13.86 2.76 -16.07
CA ALA A 98 13.13 1.79 -15.28
C ALA A 98 13.82 0.43 -15.20
N ALA A 99 14.86 0.17 -16.01
CA ALA A 99 15.59 -1.11 -16.02
C ALA A 99 16.82 -1.13 -15.10
N VAL A 100 17.24 0.05 -14.61
CA VAL A 100 18.46 0.21 -13.82
C VAL A 100 18.30 -0.34 -12.40
N GLY A 101 17.08 -0.43 -11.87
CA GLY A 101 16.81 -0.92 -10.51
C GLY A 101 17.04 -2.43 -10.38
N VAL A 102 16.72 -3.21 -11.42
CA VAL A 102 16.89 -4.68 -11.47
C VAL A 102 18.35 -5.10 -11.25
N GLU A 103 19.29 -4.38 -11.83
CA GLU A 103 20.72 -4.75 -11.84
C GLU A 103 21.41 -4.57 -10.48
N SER A 104 20.91 -3.65 -9.67
CA SER A 104 21.58 -3.26 -8.42
C SER A 104 21.35 -4.23 -7.26
N GLY A 105 20.43 -5.21 -7.41
CA GLY A 105 20.00 -6.11 -6.32
C GLY A 105 19.45 -5.37 -5.10
N ALA A 106 19.26 -4.06 -5.20
CA ALA A 106 19.07 -3.15 -4.09
C ALA A 106 17.84 -2.29 -4.35
N THR A 107 16.64 -2.85 -4.20
CA THR A 107 15.49 -1.97 -4.01
C THR A 107 14.47 -2.53 -3.04
N THR A 108 14.50 -1.98 -1.82
CA THR A 108 13.35 -1.98 -0.91
C THR A 108 12.37 -0.91 -1.40
N LEU A 109 11.07 -1.27 -1.49
CA LEU A 109 9.92 -0.42 -1.87
C LEU A 109 9.86 0.99 -1.23
N SER A 110 10.60 1.22 -0.15
CA SER A 110 10.71 2.49 0.57
C SER A 110 11.61 3.53 -0.10
N SER A 111 12.57 3.13 -0.93
CA SER A 111 13.58 4.03 -1.52
C SER A 111 13.08 4.82 -2.75
N LEU A 112 11.99 4.39 -3.38
CA LEU A 112 11.49 4.92 -4.65
C LEU A 112 10.46 6.06 -4.52
N ARG A 113 10.16 6.51 -3.29
CA ARG A 113 9.09 7.52 -3.06
C ARG A 113 9.58 8.98 -3.07
N HIS A 114 10.89 9.24 -3.08
CA HIS A 114 11.42 10.60 -2.94
C HIS A 114 12.69 10.83 -3.76
N ARG A 115 12.79 11.98 -4.45
CA ARG A 115 14.02 12.52 -5.05
C ARG A 115 14.27 13.90 -4.43
N GLY A 116 15.03 13.94 -3.33
CA GLY A 116 15.12 15.14 -2.48
C GLY A 116 13.78 15.49 -1.82
N GLU A 117 13.59 16.73 -1.38
CA GLU A 117 12.35 17.21 -0.71
C GLU A 117 11.12 17.32 -1.63
N ARG A 118 11.22 16.95 -2.91
CA ARG A 118 10.10 17.01 -3.86
C ARG A 118 9.61 15.61 -4.26
N PRO A 119 8.30 15.32 -4.15
CA PRO A 119 7.73 14.07 -4.66
C PRO A 119 7.73 14.06 -6.20
N LEU A 120 8.16 12.94 -6.80
CA LEU A 120 8.28 12.76 -8.26
C LEU A 120 6.96 12.45 -8.98
N TYR A 121 5.89 12.18 -8.24
CA TYR A 121 4.56 11.99 -8.81
C TYR A 121 3.71 13.24 -8.55
N PRO A 122 2.93 13.74 -9.52
CA PRO A 122 1.79 14.59 -9.19
C PRO A 122 0.93 13.80 -8.20
N VAL A 123 0.43 14.48 -7.17
CA VAL A 123 -0.23 13.92 -5.98
C VAL A 123 -1.49 13.06 -6.29
N GLY A 124 -1.81 12.79 -7.56
CA GLY A 124 -3.03 12.11 -8.00
C GLY A 124 -2.93 10.68 -8.54
N VAL A 125 -1.75 10.08 -8.78
CA VAL A 125 -1.69 8.72 -9.42
C VAL A 125 -0.79 7.72 -8.68
N GLY A 126 -0.39 8.02 -7.45
CA GLY A 126 0.24 7.03 -6.57
C GLY A 126 -0.84 6.15 -5.96
N SER A 127 -0.82 4.85 -6.24
CA SER A 127 -1.59 3.77 -5.61
C SER A 127 -2.44 4.23 -4.42
N GLN A 128 -3.62 4.79 -4.69
CA GLN A 128 -4.70 4.62 -3.76
C GLN A 128 -5.04 3.14 -3.87
N GLY A 129 -4.54 2.37 -2.91
CA GLY A 129 -5.29 1.25 -2.39
C GLY A 129 -6.60 1.79 -1.82
N SER A 130 -7.48 2.22 -2.70
CA SER A 130 -8.89 2.41 -2.45
C SER A 130 -9.59 1.39 -3.33
N THR A 131 -9.52 0.12 -2.89
CA THR A 131 -10.80 -0.58 -2.76
C THR A 131 -11.75 0.41 -2.07
N PRO A 132 -12.94 0.70 -2.61
CA PRO A 132 -13.93 1.50 -1.90
C PRO A 132 -14.09 0.91 -0.49
N GLY A 133 -13.64 1.65 0.53
CA GLY A 133 -13.57 1.17 1.91
C GLY A 133 -12.18 0.87 2.49
N GLY A 134 -11.09 0.99 1.73
CA GLY A 134 -9.69 0.78 2.13
C GLY A 134 -9.08 1.94 2.94
N ILE A 135 -9.24 1.95 4.27
CA ILE A 135 -8.57 2.88 5.19
C ILE A 135 -7.05 2.81 4.97
N ASP A 136 -6.45 3.94 4.59
CA ASP A 136 -5.00 4.13 4.47
C ASP A 136 -4.31 3.74 5.79
N ARG A 137 -3.48 2.69 5.76
CA ARG A 137 -2.76 2.17 6.94
C ARG A 137 -1.89 3.23 7.63
N ARG A 138 -1.37 4.22 6.89
CA ARG A 138 -0.56 5.30 7.48
C ARG A 138 -1.44 6.33 8.18
N ALA A 139 -2.50 6.80 7.50
CA ALA A 139 -3.49 7.66 8.12
C ALA A 139 -4.13 6.99 9.35
N TYR A 140 -4.42 5.70 9.26
CA TYR A 140 -4.91 4.88 10.36
C TYR A 140 -3.91 4.82 11.52
N ARG A 141 -2.65 4.45 11.26
CA ARG A 141 -1.62 4.41 12.31
C ARG A 141 -1.42 5.78 12.96
N ARG A 142 -1.49 6.86 12.19
CA ARG A 142 -1.45 8.23 12.73
C ARG A 142 -2.68 8.52 13.60
N LEU A 143 -3.88 8.15 13.15
CA LEU A 143 -5.10 8.32 13.92
C LEU A 143 -5.03 7.55 15.25
N VAL A 144 -4.63 6.28 15.24
CA VAL A 144 -4.42 5.47 16.45
C VAL A 144 -3.42 6.15 17.38
N LEU A 145 -2.27 6.59 16.85
CA LEU A 145 -1.25 7.25 17.66
C LEU A 145 -1.77 8.56 18.26
N VAL A 146 -2.46 9.38 17.49
CA VAL A 146 -3.05 10.65 17.95
C VAL A 146 -4.11 10.40 19.01
N SER A 147 -5.00 9.41 18.83
CA SER A 147 -6.02 9.05 19.81
C SER A 147 -5.40 8.58 21.13
N VAL A 148 -4.35 7.74 21.08
CA VAL A 148 -3.63 7.29 22.27
C VAL A 148 -2.93 8.46 22.97
N LEU A 149 -2.21 9.30 22.22
CA LEU A 149 -1.54 10.48 22.77
C LEU A 149 -2.52 11.47 23.39
N PHE A 150 -3.69 11.67 22.76
CA PHE A 150 -4.75 12.50 23.28
C PHE A 150 -5.31 11.94 24.60
N GLY A 151 -5.56 10.63 24.68
CA GLY A 151 -5.98 9.98 25.92
C GLY A 151 -4.95 10.13 27.04
N VAL A 152 -3.67 9.94 26.75
CA VAL A 152 -2.57 10.14 27.72
C VAL A 152 -2.51 11.59 28.20
N ALA A 153 -2.66 12.56 27.28
CA ALA A 153 -2.64 13.98 27.64
C ALA A 153 -3.81 14.34 28.59
N LEU A 154 -5.03 13.87 28.29
CA LEU A 154 -6.19 14.09 29.17
C LEU A 154 -6.01 13.47 30.54
N PHE A 155 -5.50 12.23 30.60
CA PHE A 155 -5.21 11.54 31.85
C PHE A 155 -4.22 12.33 32.71
N LEU A 156 -3.11 12.80 32.11
CA LEU A 156 -2.10 13.58 32.83
C LEU A 156 -2.66 14.92 33.31
N ILE A 157 -3.46 15.63 32.50
CA ILE A 157 -4.11 16.89 32.88
C ILE A 157 -5.03 16.66 34.08
N GLY A 158 -5.89 15.64 34.04
CA GLY A 158 -6.80 15.31 35.14
C GLY A 158 -6.05 14.96 36.42
N ALA A 159 -5.10 14.02 36.34
CA ALA A 159 -4.33 13.54 37.49
C ALA A 159 -3.49 14.66 38.16
N THR A 160 -2.80 15.47 37.34
CA THR A 160 -1.95 16.57 37.86
C THR A 160 -2.79 17.70 38.45
N SER A 161 -3.93 18.03 37.84
CA SER A 161 -4.81 19.10 38.33
C SER A 161 -5.54 18.69 39.61
N GLU A 162 -5.99 17.44 39.72
CA GLU A 162 -6.56 16.91 40.95
C GLU A 162 -5.53 16.89 42.08
N TRP A 163 -4.32 16.43 41.81
CA TRP A 163 -3.23 16.46 42.78
C TRP A 163 -2.93 17.90 43.25
N ALA A 164 -2.83 18.85 42.31
CA ALA A 164 -2.55 20.24 42.61
C ALA A 164 -3.67 20.92 43.42
N LEU A 165 -4.94 20.60 43.16
CA LEU A 165 -6.07 21.06 43.97
C LEU A 165 -6.02 20.51 45.39
N ARG A 166 -5.76 19.20 45.56
CA ARG A 166 -5.67 18.56 46.89
C ARG A 166 -4.58 19.18 47.77
N HIS A 167 -3.52 19.70 47.16
CA HIS A 167 -2.40 20.35 47.87
C HIS A 167 -2.52 21.88 47.90
N GLY A 168 -3.63 22.45 47.44
CA GLY A 168 -3.86 23.91 47.46
C GLY A 168 -2.90 24.71 46.55
N ILE A 169 -2.26 24.05 45.58
CA ILE A 169 -1.33 24.70 44.63
C ILE A 169 -2.11 25.54 43.62
N LEU A 170 -3.25 25.02 43.15
CA LEU A 170 -4.19 25.75 42.32
C LEU A 170 -5.22 26.43 43.21
N GLY A 171 -5.23 27.77 43.24
CA GLY A 171 -6.24 28.57 43.93
C GLY A 171 -7.63 28.56 43.26
N LEU A 172 -8.01 27.43 42.67
CA LEU A 172 -9.27 27.25 41.97
C LEU A 172 -10.39 26.82 42.93
N PRO A 173 -11.65 27.16 42.64
CA PRO A 173 -12.79 26.70 43.43
C PRO A 173 -12.89 25.16 43.48
N PRO A 174 -13.37 24.57 44.60
CA PRO A 174 -13.52 23.11 44.73
C PRO A 174 -14.41 22.45 43.67
N SER A 175 -15.33 23.21 43.07
CA SER A 175 -16.20 22.74 41.99
C SER A 175 -15.43 22.32 40.73
N PHE A 176 -14.22 22.84 40.51
CA PHE A 176 -13.35 22.39 39.42
C PHE A 176 -12.81 20.96 39.63
N GLY A 177 -12.86 20.43 40.86
CA GLY A 177 -12.46 19.06 41.14
C GLY A 177 -13.23 18.02 40.33
N VAL A 178 -14.54 18.27 40.08
CA VAL A 178 -15.39 17.39 39.26
C VAL A 178 -14.88 17.37 37.81
N LEU A 179 -14.56 18.53 37.24
CA LEU A 179 -14.06 18.63 35.86
C LEU A 179 -12.73 17.90 35.67
N PHE A 180 -11.81 18.00 36.62
CA PHE A 180 -10.52 17.31 36.54
C PHE A 180 -10.65 15.80 36.74
N HIS A 181 -11.56 15.38 37.60
CA HIS A 181 -11.91 13.98 37.78
C HIS A 181 -12.52 13.39 36.49
N ASP A 182 -13.43 14.12 35.84
CA ASP A 182 -14.03 13.71 34.57
C ASP A 182 -12.98 13.63 33.45
N ALA A 183 -12.03 14.58 33.39
CA ALA A 183 -10.93 14.55 32.42
C ALA A 183 -9.98 13.36 32.65
N TRP A 184 -9.70 13.03 33.91
CA TRP A 184 -8.90 11.87 34.29
C TRP A 184 -9.58 10.56 33.84
N LEU A 185 -10.86 10.40 34.16
CA LEU A 185 -11.66 9.21 33.84
C LEU A 185 -11.84 9.05 32.33
N LEU A 186 -12.09 10.15 31.59
CA LEU A 186 -12.17 10.13 30.13
C LEU A 186 -10.83 9.75 29.48
N GLY A 187 -9.72 10.28 30.01
CA GLY A 187 -8.37 9.94 29.55
C GLY A 187 -8.06 8.46 29.72
N GLU A 188 -8.38 7.88 30.89
CA GLU A 188 -8.22 6.46 31.17
C GLU A 188 -9.04 5.58 30.22
N VAL A 189 -10.33 5.90 30.04
CA VAL A 189 -11.20 5.18 29.11
C VAL A 189 -10.65 5.24 27.68
N VAL A 190 -10.21 6.41 27.21
CA VAL A 190 -9.65 6.55 25.85
C VAL A 190 -8.38 5.72 25.69
N VAL A 191 -7.47 5.71 26.67
CA VAL A 191 -6.23 4.92 26.59
C VAL A 191 -6.49 3.42 26.59
N LEU A 192 -7.43 2.94 27.42
CA LEU A 192 -7.74 1.52 27.54
C LEU A 192 -8.58 1.00 26.36
N VAL A 193 -9.55 1.80 25.89
CA VAL A 193 -10.52 1.38 24.87
C VAL A 193 -9.99 1.60 23.45
N SER A 194 -9.18 2.63 23.19
CA SER A 194 -8.67 2.92 21.84
C SER A 194 -7.95 1.73 21.21
N PRO A 195 -6.99 1.05 21.88
CA PRO A 195 -6.34 -0.12 21.30
C PRO A 195 -7.34 -1.23 20.95
N PHE A 196 -8.36 -1.46 21.76
CA PHE A 196 -9.40 -2.46 21.47
C PHE A 196 -10.23 -2.08 20.23
N VAL A 197 -10.71 -0.83 20.16
CA VAL A 197 -11.52 -0.37 19.02
C VAL A 197 -10.71 -0.43 17.73
N PHE A 198 -9.47 0.05 17.77
CA PHE A 198 -8.63 0.07 16.59
C PHE A 198 -8.15 -1.35 16.23
N PHE A 199 -7.53 -2.11 17.14
CA PHE A 199 -6.91 -3.38 16.77
C PHE A 199 -7.88 -4.57 16.65
N LEU A 200 -9.07 -4.54 17.27
CA LEU A 200 -9.98 -5.70 17.26
C LEU A 200 -11.27 -5.49 16.46
N LEU A 201 -11.87 -4.29 16.49
CA LEU A 201 -13.17 -4.05 15.84
C LEU A 201 -13.05 -3.57 14.39
N LEU A 202 -11.93 -2.96 14.02
CA LEU A 202 -11.70 -2.42 12.67
C LEU A 202 -11.15 -3.41 11.62
N PRO A 203 -10.42 -4.50 11.95
CA PRO A 203 -9.96 -5.45 10.93
C PRO A 203 -11.07 -6.35 10.35
N THR A 204 -12.18 -6.54 11.07
CA THR A 204 -13.22 -7.52 10.73
C THR A 204 -14.26 -7.01 9.72
N SER A 205 -14.32 -5.71 9.45
CA SER A 205 -15.27 -5.12 8.48
C SER A 205 -14.86 -5.27 7.00
N ARG A 206 -13.79 -6.02 6.69
CA ARG A 206 -13.32 -6.26 5.30
C ARG A 206 -13.21 -7.72 4.87
N ALA A 207 -13.66 -8.66 5.69
CA ALA A 207 -13.85 -10.04 5.25
C ALA A 207 -15.33 -10.25 4.92
N SER A 208 -15.74 -9.84 3.72
CA SER A 208 -16.95 -10.40 3.10
C SER A 208 -16.58 -10.71 1.65
N PRO A 209 -16.86 -11.94 1.18
CA PRO A 209 -16.34 -12.51 -0.06
C PRO A 209 -16.81 -11.78 -1.32
#